data_AF-A0A1I5B3F7-F1
#
_entry.id   AF-A0A1I5B3F7-F1
#
_cell.length_a   1.000
_cell.length_b   1.000
_cell.length_c   1.000
_cell.angle_alpha   90.00
_cell.angle_beta   90.00
_cell.angle_gamma   90.00
#
_symmetry.space_group_name_H-M   'P 1'
#
loop_
_entity.id
_entity.type
_entity.pdbx_description
1 polymer ?
#
loop_
_entity_poly.entity_id
_entity_poly.type
_entity_poly.pdbx_seq_one_letter_code
_entity_poly.pdbx_strand_id
1 'polypeptide(L)'
;METWRGVVNGIFEGVRPGAALDDATAARIARALVREPLGYLAVEDEYAALEDAIRPGTGLAEVVPVPHGEAAAREFLTAVRNEMDAQRPWPEPALRRLHPAGWRDFPDTPVARVGMSYAHLGMLIGEVFRSPDEQEARQVLVLRLASGAELAFVAPWWRGSDDVAVLLRGSGHAPRDAVAELVRATDLRPADVTSLG
;
A
#
# COMPACT_ATOMS: atom_id res chain seq x y z
N MET A 1 16.47 4.47 6.09
CA MET A 1 15.58 5.54 6.59
C MET A 1 14.72 4.90 7.66
N GLU A 2 14.70 5.45 8.87
CA GLU A 2 13.89 4.86 9.96
C GLU A 2 12.41 4.92 9.61
N THR A 3 11.69 3.80 9.72
CA THR A 3 10.28 3.66 9.29
C THR A 3 9.37 4.76 9.85
N TRP A 4 9.59 5.16 11.10
CA TRP A 4 8.85 6.23 11.76
C TRP A 4 8.98 7.59 11.05
N ARG A 5 10.14 7.93 10.48
CA ARG A 5 10.31 9.19 9.73
C ARG A 5 9.41 9.20 8.49
N GLY A 6 9.34 8.08 7.77
CA GLY A 6 8.49 7.96 6.58
C GLY A 6 7.00 8.10 6.91
N VAL A 7 6.54 7.45 7.98
CA VAL A 7 5.15 7.52 8.45
C VAL A 7 4.80 8.94 8.91
N VAL A 8 5.66 9.57 9.71
CA VAL A 8 5.43 10.95 10.18
C VAL A 8 5.38 11.93 9.00
N ASN A 9 6.28 11.80 8.03
CA ASN A 9 6.25 12.62 6.81
C ASN A 9 4.94 12.42 6.05
N GLY A 10 4.51 11.17 5.82
CA GLY A 10 3.26 10.88 5.11
C GLY A 10 2.02 11.43 5.85
N ILE A 11 2.01 11.39 7.18
CA ILE A 11 0.96 12.00 7.99
C ILE A 11 0.91 13.51 7.76
N PHE A 12 2.05 14.21 7.81
CA PHE A 12 2.10 15.65 7.63
C PHE A 12 1.84 16.07 6.18
N GLU A 13 2.21 15.27 5.18
CA GLU A 13 1.77 15.47 3.79
C GLU A 13 0.24 15.37 3.65
N GLY A 14 -0.41 14.51 4.45
CA GLY A 14 -1.86 14.40 4.53
C GLY A 14 -2.55 15.55 5.27
N VAL A 15 -1.81 16.42 5.95
CA VAL A 15 -2.31 17.65 6.59
C VAL A 15 -2.20 18.79 5.60
N ARG A 16 -3.31 19.51 5.34
CA ARG A 16 -3.28 20.64 4.41
C ARG A 16 -2.35 21.73 4.94
N PRO A 17 -1.56 22.41 4.07
CA PRO A 17 -0.75 23.54 4.49
C PRO A 17 -1.58 24.59 5.24
N GLY A 18 -1.16 24.94 6.45
CA GLY A 18 -1.86 25.91 7.31
C GLY A 18 -3.12 25.39 8.02
N ALA A 19 -3.45 24.10 7.92
CA ALA A 19 -4.49 23.49 8.74
C ALA A 19 -4.07 23.42 10.21
N ALA A 20 -5.04 23.49 11.11
CA ALA A 20 -4.81 23.27 12.53
C ALA A 20 -4.51 21.78 12.80
N LEU A 21 -3.59 21.53 13.74
CA LEU A 21 -3.34 20.19 14.29
C LEU A 21 -4.36 19.91 15.40
N ASP A 22 -5.62 19.72 15.01
CA ASP A 22 -6.74 19.49 15.93
C ASP A 22 -7.25 18.04 15.90
N ASP A 23 -8.14 17.71 16.84
CA ASP A 23 -8.74 16.37 16.98
C ASP A 23 -9.48 15.93 15.72
N ALA A 24 -10.14 16.87 15.02
CA ALA A 24 -10.85 16.58 13.78
C ALA A 24 -9.88 16.14 12.67
N THR A 25 -8.73 16.80 12.58
CA THR A 25 -7.65 16.44 11.66
C THR A 25 -7.01 15.12 12.07
N ALA A 26 -6.77 14.89 13.36
CA ALA A 26 -6.21 13.64 13.87
C ALA A 26 -7.12 12.44 13.53
N ALA A 27 -8.42 12.54 13.82
CA ALA A 27 -9.40 11.51 13.51
C ALA A 27 -9.52 11.25 12.00
N ARG A 28 -9.41 12.29 11.16
CA ARG A 28 -9.39 12.13 9.70
C ARG A 28 -8.16 11.35 9.24
N ILE A 29 -6.97 11.71 9.72
CA ILE A 29 -5.73 11.03 9.37
C ILE A 29 -5.75 9.58 9.85
N ALA A 30 -6.16 9.33 11.10
CA ALA A 30 -6.27 7.98 11.64
C ALA A 30 -7.21 7.10 10.82
N ARG A 31 -8.36 7.61 10.38
CA ARG A 31 -9.27 6.88 9.48
C ARG A 31 -8.64 6.59 8.12
N ALA A 32 -7.79 7.48 7.60
CA ALA A 32 -7.08 7.25 6.35
C ALA A 32 -6.05 6.14 6.52
N LEU A 33 -5.17 6.21 7.53
CA LEU A 33 -4.14 5.19 7.82
C LEU A 33 -4.75 3.79 8.03
N VAL A 34 -5.86 3.70 8.78
CA VAL A 34 -6.54 2.41 9.03
C VAL A 34 -7.14 1.81 7.75
N ARG A 35 -7.57 2.65 6.79
CA ARG A 35 -8.21 2.17 5.55
C ARG A 35 -7.23 1.97 4.41
N GLU A 36 -6.19 2.80 4.37
CA GLU A 36 -5.21 2.90 3.30
C GLU A 36 -3.83 3.19 3.92
N PRO A 37 -3.14 2.16 4.43
CA PRO A 37 -1.80 2.31 4.97
C PRO A 37 -0.83 2.89 3.94
N LEU A 38 0.14 3.69 4.41
CA LEU A 38 1.14 4.36 3.60
C LEU A 38 2.11 3.36 2.96
N GLY A 39 2.20 3.43 1.64
CA GLY A 39 3.20 2.72 0.86
C GLY A 39 3.00 1.21 0.85
N TYR A 40 3.84 0.48 1.59
CA TYR A 40 3.85 -0.99 1.67
C TYR A 40 3.67 -1.51 3.10
N LEU A 41 3.34 -0.63 4.04
CA LEU A 41 3.22 -0.99 5.45
C LEU A 41 1.86 -1.63 5.74
N ALA A 42 1.82 -2.51 6.73
CA ALA A 42 0.55 -2.87 7.37
C ALA A 42 0.18 -1.78 8.40
N VAL A 43 -1.11 -1.70 8.76
CA VAL A 43 -1.60 -0.73 9.76
C VAL A 43 -0.91 -0.93 11.12
N GLU A 44 -0.53 -2.17 11.46
CA GLU A 44 0.26 -2.50 12.64
C GLU A 44 1.66 -1.89 12.60
N ASP A 45 2.31 -1.91 11.43
CA ASP A 45 3.66 -1.36 11.24
C ASP A 45 3.63 0.17 11.33
N GLU A 46 2.59 0.82 10.79
CA GLU A 46 2.38 2.26 10.94
C GLU A 46 2.12 2.65 12.39
N TYR A 47 1.29 1.89 13.09
CA TYR A 47 1.02 2.10 14.50
C TYR A 47 2.30 1.96 15.34
N ALA A 48 3.12 0.93 15.08
CA ALA A 48 4.39 0.74 15.76
C ALA A 48 5.39 1.89 15.45
N ALA A 49 5.42 2.35 14.20
CA ALA A 49 6.22 3.48 13.78
C ALA A 49 5.78 4.79 14.46
N LEU A 50 4.48 5.00 14.65
CA LEU A 50 3.92 6.11 15.43
C LEU A 50 4.33 6.04 16.90
N GLU A 51 4.28 4.84 17.51
CA GLU A 51 4.77 4.63 18.88
C GLU A 51 6.23 5.03 19.04
N ASP A 52 7.09 4.65 18.07
CA ASP A 52 8.50 5.05 18.06
C ASP A 52 8.68 6.57 17.92
N ALA A 53 7.89 7.21 17.04
CA ALA A 53 7.92 8.65 16.83
C ALA A 53 7.56 9.46 18.08
N ILE A 54 6.55 8.99 18.85
CA ILE A 54 6.00 9.70 20.01
C ILE A 54 6.89 9.56 21.25
N ARG A 55 7.82 8.59 21.30
CA ARG A 55 8.73 8.41 22.45
C ARG A 55 9.56 9.67 22.76
N PRO A 56 9.75 10.00 24.04
CA PRO A 56 10.67 11.06 24.45
C PRO A 56 12.08 10.80 23.90
N GLY A 57 12.72 11.85 23.36
CA GLY A 57 14.07 11.77 22.80
C GLY A 57 14.13 11.40 21.31
N THR A 58 13.02 11.02 20.69
CA THR A 58 12.95 10.91 19.23
C THR A 58 12.96 12.31 18.60
N GLY A 59 13.99 12.61 17.80
CA GLY A 59 14.20 13.92 17.19
C GLY A 59 13.21 14.22 16.07
N LEU A 60 12.01 14.71 16.43
CA LEU A 60 10.96 15.05 15.45
C LEU A 60 11.24 16.37 14.72
N ALA A 61 12.05 17.27 15.27
CA ALA A 61 12.30 18.60 14.72
C ALA A 61 12.67 18.64 13.22
N GLU A 62 13.31 17.60 12.68
CA GLU A 62 13.70 17.51 11.26
C GLU A 62 12.52 17.22 10.31
N VAL A 63 11.43 16.66 10.81
CA VAL A 63 10.25 16.22 10.02
C VAL A 63 8.99 17.04 10.31
N VAL A 64 9.02 17.90 11.33
CA VAL A 64 7.87 18.72 11.70
C VAL A 64 7.74 19.91 10.74
N PRO A 65 6.58 20.10 10.08
CA PRO A 65 6.38 21.23 9.21
C PRO A 65 6.22 22.54 10.01
N VAL A 66 6.85 23.61 9.51
CA VAL A 66 6.61 24.99 9.97
C VAL A 66 5.15 25.37 9.67
N PRO A 67 4.40 26.03 10.58
CA PRO A 67 4.86 26.72 11.80
C PRO A 67 4.79 25.88 13.09
N HIS A 68 4.55 24.57 13.00
CA HIS A 68 4.34 23.76 14.19
C HIS A 68 5.68 23.49 14.90
N GLY A 69 5.66 23.57 16.24
CA GLY A 69 6.77 23.13 17.07
C GLY A 69 6.71 21.63 17.35
N GLU A 70 7.83 21.05 17.76
CA GLU A 70 7.92 19.61 18.07
C GLU A 70 6.89 19.15 19.11
N ALA A 71 6.61 19.95 20.14
CA ALA A 71 5.62 19.60 21.16
C ALA A 71 4.22 19.43 20.58
N ALA A 72 3.75 20.41 19.78
CA ALA A 72 2.44 20.35 19.12
C ALA A 72 2.36 19.20 18.12
N ALA A 73 3.44 18.92 17.39
CA ALA A 73 3.51 17.75 16.51
C ALA A 73 3.38 16.44 17.29
N ARG A 74 4.05 16.31 18.44
CA ARG A 74 3.98 15.11 19.28
C ARG A 74 2.60 14.90 19.89
N GLU A 75 1.95 15.97 20.34
CA GLU A 75 0.56 15.94 20.81
C GLU A 75 -0.38 15.48 19.70
N PHE A 76 -0.23 16.03 18.49
CA PHE A 76 -1.02 15.64 17.33
C PHE A 76 -0.83 14.18 16.94
N LEU A 77 0.42 13.70 16.85
CA LEU A 77 0.71 12.29 16.55
C LEU A 77 0.14 11.36 17.62
N THR A 78 0.16 11.78 18.89
CA THR A 78 -0.47 11.05 20.00
C THR A 78 -1.98 10.95 19.81
N ALA A 79 -2.64 12.04 19.41
CA ALA A 79 -4.06 12.05 19.09
C ALA A 79 -4.38 11.11 17.91
N VAL A 80 -3.59 11.15 16.83
CA VAL A 80 -3.73 10.23 15.67
C VAL A 80 -3.63 8.77 16.13
N ARG A 81 -2.60 8.44 16.94
CA ARG A 81 -2.40 7.09 17.45
C ARG A 81 -3.58 6.61 18.32
N ASN A 82 -4.13 7.48 19.18
CA ASN A 82 -5.27 7.14 20.02
C ASN A 82 -6.55 6.91 19.19
N GLU A 83 -6.75 7.70 18.14
CA GLU A 83 -7.84 7.51 17.18
C GLU A 83 -7.69 6.21 16.36
N MET A 84 -6.46 5.81 16.04
CA MET A 84 -6.21 4.49 15.46
C MET A 84 -6.55 3.39 16.45
N ASP A 85 -6.12 3.52 17.71
CA ASP A 85 -6.37 2.52 18.76
C ASP A 85 -7.87 2.30 19.02
N ALA A 86 -8.65 3.38 19.01
CA ALA A 86 -10.12 3.33 19.16
C ALA A 86 -10.83 2.60 18.00
N GLN A 87 -10.18 2.43 16.86
CA GLN A 87 -10.71 1.73 15.69
C GLN A 87 -10.38 0.23 15.69
N ARG A 88 -9.73 -0.31 16.73
CA ARG A 88 -9.44 -1.74 16.81
C ARG A 88 -10.72 -2.59 16.99
N PRO A 89 -10.79 -3.81 16.41
CA PRO A 89 -9.80 -4.39 15.51
C PRO A 89 -9.82 -3.71 14.13
N TRP A 90 -8.64 -3.45 13.56
CA TRP A 90 -8.55 -2.84 12.24
C TRP A 90 -9.01 -3.83 11.15
N PRO A 91 -9.77 -3.36 10.15
CA PRO A 91 -10.18 -4.22 9.04
C PRO A 91 -8.96 -4.60 8.19
N GLU A 92 -8.89 -5.85 7.74
CA GLU A 92 -7.92 -6.21 6.70
C GLU A 92 -8.36 -5.54 5.38
N PRO A 93 -7.48 -4.79 4.70
CA PRO A 93 -7.81 -4.16 3.43
C PRO A 93 -8.06 -5.22 2.35
N ALA A 94 -8.97 -4.93 1.42
CA ALA A 94 -9.27 -5.84 0.31
C ALA A 94 -8.04 -6.10 -0.57
N LEU A 95 -7.20 -5.07 -0.72
CA LEU A 95 -5.92 -5.10 -1.42
C LEU A 95 -4.88 -4.43 -0.53
N ARG A 96 -3.78 -5.14 -0.26
CA ARG A 96 -2.62 -4.60 0.43
C ARG A 96 -1.42 -4.60 -0.49
N ARG A 97 -0.77 -3.46 -0.64
CA ARG A 97 0.44 -3.38 -1.45
C ARG A 97 1.64 -3.98 -0.75
N LEU A 98 2.44 -4.73 -1.49
CA LEU A 98 3.71 -5.27 -1.04
C LEU A 98 4.86 -4.65 -1.82
N HIS A 99 6.07 -4.74 -1.26
CA HIS A 99 7.27 -4.20 -1.89
C HIS A 99 7.52 -4.89 -3.24
N PRO A 100 7.73 -4.13 -4.34
CA PRO A 100 7.84 -4.72 -5.67
C PRO A 100 9.00 -5.70 -5.77
N ALA A 101 10.15 -5.46 -5.14
CA ALA A 101 11.31 -6.34 -5.23
C ALA A 101 11.05 -7.82 -4.83
N GLY A 102 9.99 -8.10 -4.05
CA GLY A 102 9.59 -9.46 -3.71
C GLY A 102 8.95 -10.26 -4.86
N TRP A 103 8.72 -9.64 -6.03
CA TRP A 103 8.12 -10.31 -7.18
C TRP A 103 8.96 -11.48 -7.71
N ARG A 104 10.29 -11.43 -7.52
CA ARG A 104 11.21 -12.48 -7.99
C ARG A 104 11.05 -13.81 -7.26
N ASP A 105 10.37 -13.81 -6.13
CA ASP A 105 10.07 -15.01 -5.37
C ASP A 105 8.80 -15.74 -5.89
N PHE A 106 8.11 -15.17 -6.88
CA PHE A 106 6.94 -15.78 -7.49
C PHE A 106 7.35 -16.83 -8.53
N PRO A 107 6.53 -17.86 -8.78
CA PRO A 107 6.76 -18.77 -9.88
C PRO A 107 6.76 -18.03 -11.24
N ASP A 108 7.68 -18.42 -12.13
CA ASP A 108 7.79 -17.87 -13.49
C ASP A 108 6.64 -18.32 -14.45
N THR A 109 5.56 -18.89 -13.91
CA THR A 109 4.40 -19.31 -14.70
C THR A 109 3.20 -18.42 -14.38
N PRO A 110 2.76 -17.57 -15.32
CA PRO A 110 1.56 -16.77 -15.14
C PRO A 110 0.32 -17.63 -14.99
N VAL A 111 -0.53 -17.26 -14.03
CA VAL A 111 -1.83 -17.90 -13.83
C VAL A 111 -2.96 -17.18 -14.57
N ALA A 112 -2.73 -15.92 -14.94
CA ALA A 112 -3.65 -15.15 -15.76
C ALA A 112 -2.91 -14.08 -16.58
N ARG A 113 -3.63 -13.56 -17.57
CA ARG A 113 -3.23 -12.45 -18.44
C ARG A 113 -4.30 -11.37 -18.39
N VAL A 114 -3.90 -10.14 -18.14
CA VAL A 114 -4.80 -8.98 -18.23
C VAL A 114 -4.58 -8.29 -19.57
N GLY A 115 -5.64 -8.16 -20.37
CA GLY A 115 -5.61 -7.66 -21.74
C GLY A 115 -5.47 -6.14 -21.87
N MET A 116 -4.64 -5.51 -21.04
CA MET A 116 -4.40 -4.06 -21.05
C MET A 116 -3.00 -3.72 -20.54
N SER A 117 -2.54 -2.48 -20.81
CA SER A 117 -1.26 -1.99 -20.33
C SER A 117 -1.22 -1.82 -18.81
N TYR A 118 -0.04 -1.92 -18.21
CA TYR A 118 0.17 -1.71 -16.77
C TYR A 118 -0.32 -0.31 -16.31
N ALA A 119 -0.21 0.70 -17.16
CA ALA A 119 -0.67 2.05 -16.85
C ALA A 119 -2.20 2.12 -16.74
N HIS A 120 -2.91 1.47 -17.67
CA HIS A 120 -4.37 1.39 -17.63
C HIS A 120 -4.86 0.53 -16.46
N LEU A 121 -4.23 -0.63 -16.25
CA LEU A 121 -4.52 -1.50 -15.13
C LEU A 121 -4.31 -0.78 -13.79
N GLY A 122 -3.19 -0.07 -13.64
CA GLY A 122 -2.91 0.73 -12.45
C GLY A 122 -3.98 1.77 -12.14
N MET A 123 -4.45 2.51 -13.16
CA MET A 123 -5.55 3.46 -12.98
C MET A 123 -6.86 2.80 -12.50
N LEU A 124 -7.20 1.62 -13.03
CA LEU A 124 -8.43 0.92 -12.67
C LEU A 124 -8.42 0.37 -11.25
N ILE A 125 -7.26 -0.07 -10.76
CA ILE A 125 -7.12 -0.64 -9.42
C ILE A 125 -6.66 0.40 -8.39
N GLY A 126 -6.45 1.66 -8.81
CA GLY A 126 -5.97 2.73 -7.94
C GLY A 126 -4.50 2.60 -7.53
N GLU A 127 -3.70 1.80 -8.25
CA GLU A 127 -2.31 1.49 -7.89
C GLU A 127 -1.31 1.89 -8.97
N VAL A 128 -0.07 2.09 -8.54
CA VAL A 128 1.05 2.47 -9.41
C VAL A 128 1.99 1.29 -9.60
N PHE A 129 2.25 0.92 -10.84
CA PHE A 129 3.32 -0.03 -11.13
C PHE A 129 4.66 0.68 -10.96
N ARG A 130 5.63 -0.03 -10.39
CA ARG A 130 6.97 0.52 -10.15
C ARG A 130 8.02 -0.40 -10.72
N SER A 131 9.13 0.19 -11.14
CA SER A 131 10.31 -0.61 -11.45
C SER A 131 10.89 -1.20 -10.16
N PRO A 132 11.17 -2.52 -10.10
CA PRO A 132 11.79 -3.14 -8.93
C PRO A 132 13.27 -2.75 -8.79
N ASP A 133 13.91 -2.30 -9.87
CA ASP A 133 15.28 -1.83 -9.95
C ASP A 133 15.37 -0.75 -11.06
N GLU A 134 16.21 0.27 -10.89
CA GLU A 134 16.46 1.31 -11.91
C GLU A 134 16.96 0.73 -13.24
N GLN A 135 17.60 -0.45 -13.21
CA GLN A 135 18.13 -1.12 -14.40
C GLN A 135 17.14 -2.06 -15.08
N GLU A 136 16.02 -2.41 -14.43
CA GLU A 136 15.01 -3.27 -15.02
C GLU A 136 13.95 -2.47 -15.78
N ALA A 137 13.65 -2.89 -17.01
CA ALA A 137 12.56 -2.31 -17.78
C ALA A 137 11.17 -2.78 -17.29
N ARG A 138 11.12 -3.72 -16.35
CA ARG A 138 9.88 -4.32 -15.85
C ARG A 138 9.16 -3.38 -14.91
N GLN A 139 7.86 -3.24 -15.12
CA GLN A 139 6.91 -2.60 -14.25
C GLN A 139 6.18 -3.66 -13.45
N VAL A 140 6.23 -3.51 -12.14
CA VAL A 140 5.76 -4.51 -11.18
C VAL A 140 4.83 -3.87 -10.17
N LEU A 141 3.74 -4.57 -9.87
CA LEU A 141 2.89 -4.32 -8.72
C LEU A 141 2.71 -5.65 -7.98
N VAL A 142 2.96 -5.66 -6.67
CA VAL A 142 2.72 -6.83 -5.83
C VAL A 142 1.62 -6.48 -4.84
N LEU A 143 0.56 -7.29 -4.82
CA LEU A 143 -0.59 -7.13 -3.94
C LEU A 143 -0.79 -8.40 -3.10
N ARG A 144 -1.30 -8.23 -1.88
CA ARG A 144 -1.90 -9.28 -1.07
C ARG A 144 -3.40 -9.03 -0.99
N LEU A 145 -4.19 -10.05 -1.27
CA LEU A 145 -5.65 -10.01 -1.15
C LEU A 145 -6.08 -10.28 0.30
N ALA A 146 -7.34 -10.01 0.64
CA ALA A 146 -7.89 -10.29 1.98
C ALA A 146 -7.82 -11.79 2.36
N SER A 147 -7.89 -12.70 1.38
CA SER A 147 -7.64 -14.14 1.60
C SER A 147 -6.20 -14.48 2.01
N GLY A 148 -5.27 -13.54 1.86
CA GLY A 148 -3.83 -13.75 2.03
C GLY A 148 -3.14 -14.26 0.77
N ALA A 149 -3.85 -14.47 -0.35
CA ALA A 149 -3.24 -14.74 -1.64
C ALA A 149 -2.38 -13.55 -2.10
N GLU A 150 -1.19 -13.81 -2.61
CA GLU A 150 -0.32 -12.78 -3.14
C GLU A 150 -0.27 -12.85 -4.66
N LEU A 151 -0.45 -11.71 -5.32
CA LEU A 151 -0.42 -11.55 -6.76
C LEU A 151 0.72 -10.62 -7.15
N ALA A 152 1.51 -11.01 -8.14
CA ALA A 152 2.45 -10.12 -8.80
C ALA A 152 1.96 -9.84 -10.22
N PHE A 153 1.79 -8.57 -10.53
CA PHE A 153 1.47 -8.07 -11.86
C PHE A 153 2.77 -7.60 -12.51
N VAL A 154 3.11 -8.18 -13.66
CA VAL A 154 4.41 -7.95 -14.31
C VAL A 154 4.19 -7.59 -15.78
N ALA A 155 4.77 -6.47 -16.20
CA ALA A 155 4.82 -6.06 -17.60
C ALA A 155 6.18 -5.41 -17.92
N PRO A 156 6.73 -5.57 -19.13
CA PRO A 156 6.29 -6.52 -20.16
C PRO A 156 6.60 -7.96 -19.74
N TRP A 157 5.74 -8.90 -20.14
CA TRP A 157 5.97 -10.34 -19.98
C TRP A 157 6.06 -11.07 -21.32
N TRP A 158 5.11 -10.80 -22.22
CA TRP A 158 5.10 -11.35 -23.58
C TRP A 158 5.75 -10.38 -24.57
N ARG A 159 6.53 -10.93 -25.52
CA ARG A 159 7.19 -10.13 -26.55
C ARG A 159 6.16 -9.44 -27.46
N GLY A 160 6.27 -8.12 -27.61
CA GLY A 160 5.41 -7.33 -28.50
C GLY A 160 3.99 -7.12 -27.98
N SER A 161 3.76 -7.29 -26.67
CA SER A 161 2.47 -7.14 -26.02
C SER A 161 2.62 -6.25 -24.78
N ASP A 162 1.65 -5.37 -24.55
CA ASP A 162 1.60 -4.54 -23.34
C ASP A 162 0.82 -5.20 -22.20
N ASP A 163 0.18 -6.34 -22.48
CA ASP A 163 -0.57 -7.14 -21.52
C ASP A 163 0.25 -7.50 -20.29
N VAL A 164 -0.44 -7.51 -19.15
CA VAL A 164 0.14 -7.74 -17.84
C VAL A 164 -0.01 -9.21 -17.47
N ALA A 165 1.10 -9.85 -17.10
CA ALA A 165 1.09 -11.19 -16.53
C ALA A 165 0.73 -11.13 -15.05
N VAL A 166 -0.11 -12.06 -14.60
CA VAL A 166 -0.46 -12.24 -13.19
C VAL A 166 0.19 -13.52 -12.70
N LEU A 167 1.08 -13.40 -11.73
CA LEU A 167 1.72 -14.51 -11.01
C LEU A 167 1.04 -14.66 -9.66
N LEU A 168 1.00 -15.89 -9.13
CA LEU A 168 0.41 -16.20 -7.82
C LEU A 168 1.43 -16.87 -6.91
N ARG A 169 1.51 -16.40 -5.67
CA ARG A 169 2.31 -16.99 -4.59
C ARG A 169 1.44 -17.25 -3.36
N GLY A 170 1.73 -18.34 -2.65
CA GLY A 170 1.00 -18.80 -1.45
C GLY A 170 0.31 -20.15 -1.69
N SER A 171 0.62 -21.13 -0.85
CA SER A 171 0.39 -22.57 -1.08
C SER A 171 -1.03 -23.08 -0.83
N GLY A 172 -2.04 -22.20 -0.72
CA GLY A 172 -3.41 -22.60 -0.35
C GLY A 172 -4.52 -22.12 -1.27
N HIS A 173 -4.23 -21.30 -2.28
CA HIS A 173 -5.25 -20.64 -3.08
C HIS A 173 -5.27 -21.20 -4.51
N ALA A 174 -6.44 -21.62 -4.98
CA ALA A 174 -6.61 -21.96 -6.39
C ALA A 174 -6.48 -20.66 -7.23
N PRO A 175 -5.77 -20.69 -8.37
CA PRO A 175 -5.59 -19.48 -9.17
C PRO A 175 -6.88 -18.78 -9.59
N ARG A 176 -7.91 -19.56 -9.89
CA ARG A 176 -9.24 -19.05 -10.24
C ARG A 176 -9.87 -18.24 -9.11
N ASP A 177 -9.68 -18.66 -7.86
CA ASP A 177 -10.28 -17.99 -6.70
C ASP A 177 -9.58 -16.67 -6.40
N ALA A 178 -8.24 -16.64 -6.48
CA ALA A 178 -7.46 -15.41 -6.32
C ALA A 178 -7.79 -14.38 -7.42
N VAL A 179 -7.94 -14.81 -8.67
CA VAL A 179 -8.36 -13.93 -9.77
C VAL A 179 -9.80 -13.42 -9.57
N ALA A 180 -10.72 -14.29 -9.13
CA ALA A 180 -12.10 -13.89 -8.86
C ALA A 180 -12.20 -12.93 -7.66
N GLU A 181 -11.34 -13.06 -6.65
CA GLU A 181 -11.23 -12.11 -5.55
C GLU A 181 -10.66 -10.77 -6.02
N LEU A 182 -9.59 -10.75 -6.82
CA LEU A 182 -9.06 -9.54 -7.44
C LEU A 182 -10.15 -8.76 -8.20
N VAL A 183 -10.92 -9.45 -9.04
CA VAL A 183 -12.03 -8.85 -9.80
C VAL A 183 -13.13 -8.30 -8.89
N ARG A 184 -13.39 -8.92 -7.74
CA ARG A 184 -14.36 -8.39 -6.75
C ARG A 184 -13.83 -7.19 -5.96
N ALA A 185 -12.52 -7.12 -5.77
CA ALA A 185 -11.85 -6.08 -5.00
C ALA A 185 -11.48 -4.84 -5.85
N THR A 186 -11.69 -4.89 -7.16
CA THR A 186 -11.30 -3.84 -8.13
C THR A 186 -12.42 -3.57 -9.12
N ASP A 187 -12.23 -2.56 -9.97
CA ASP A 187 -13.12 -2.26 -11.10
C ASP A 187 -12.81 -3.10 -12.36
N LEU A 188 -11.97 -4.15 -12.24
CA LEU A 188 -11.71 -5.07 -13.35
C LEU A 188 -12.95 -5.88 -13.68
N ARG A 189 -13.19 -6.12 -14.97
CA ARG A 189 -14.25 -7.04 -15.40
C ARG A 189 -13.66 -8.42 -15.64
N PRO A 190 -14.44 -9.49 -15.46
CA PRO A 190 -13.99 -10.85 -15.80
C PRO A 190 -13.48 -10.97 -17.25
N ALA A 191 -14.06 -10.22 -18.19
CA ALA A 191 -13.65 -10.23 -19.59
C ALA A 191 -12.26 -9.62 -19.84
N ASP A 192 -11.75 -8.81 -18.90
CA ASP A 192 -10.43 -8.18 -19.01
C ASP A 192 -9.30 -9.15 -18.58
N VAL A 193 -9.64 -10.28 -17.96
CA VAL A 193 -8.70 -11.26 -17.39
C VAL A 193 -8.89 -12.64 -18.02
N THR A 194 -7.85 -13.14 -18.67
CA THR A 194 -7.81 -14.49 -19.23
C THR A 194 -7.03 -15.43 -18.31
N SER A 195 -7.69 -16.46 -17.77
CA SER A 195 -7.01 -17.52 -17.01
C SER A 195 -6.09 -18.34 -17.91
N LEU A 196 -4.89 -18.68 -17.41
CA LEU A 196 -3.86 -19.44 -18.13
C LEU A 196 -3.57 -20.82 -17.50
N GLY A 197 -4.23 -21.14 -16.39
CA GLY A 197 -4.14 -22.41 -15.67
C GLY A 197 -5.51 -22.91 -15.22
#